data_AF-A0A9W6ABE7-F1
#
_entry.id   AF-A0A9W6ABE7-F1
#
_cell.length_a   1.000
_cell.length_b   1.000
_cell.length_c   1.000
_cell.angle_alpha   90.00
_cell.angle_beta   90.00
_cell.angle_gamma   90.00
#
_symmetry.space_group_name_H-M   'P 1'
#
loop_
_entity.id
_entity.type
_entity.pdbx_description
1 polymer ?
#
loop_
_entity_poly.entity_id
_entity_poly.type
_entity_poly.pdbx_seq_one_letter_code
_entity_poly.pdbx_strand_id
1 'polypeptide(L)'
;MANPLSIFGAVAATSSLLASASKSAKGLYNSISGYRGYPDTVQSLKTEVYGVMIVLQRIQKMSLDGNVLAELEPILKACYVACSGLQQAIIKCTERNGGRQPSFQDWVKMEFLGGTISDLKETLKGYKDTIAIIITSINNNLGQMTLCQLADYQREIADTNARLAEQLHRVNRPPAKRQADQESIKEVEDAILRCMEACRKAGSTIERVRQESFEASTRTGTEQSVTARRIWQMTDEDLHYVRKYLFGRELKLLEMKKRESQERHWEGD
;
A
#
# COMPACT_ATOMS: atom_id res chain seq x y z
N MET A 1 9.20 9.35 -28.90
CA MET A 1 10.44 9.22 -28.10
C MET A 1 10.36 10.25 -27.00
N ALA A 2 10.35 9.83 -25.72
CA ALA A 2 10.30 10.78 -24.60
C ALA A 2 11.71 11.37 -24.39
N ASN A 3 11.81 12.69 -24.31
CA ASN A 3 13.09 13.38 -24.12
C ASN A 3 13.65 13.07 -22.72
N PRO A 4 14.99 12.94 -22.57
CA PRO A 4 15.63 12.62 -21.29
C PRO A 4 15.21 13.55 -20.16
N LEU A 5 15.07 14.86 -20.43
CA LEU A 5 14.60 15.86 -19.47
C LEU A 5 13.17 15.63 -18.98
N SER A 6 12.30 15.08 -19.83
CA SER A 6 10.91 14.73 -19.47
C SER A 6 10.88 13.53 -18.54
N ILE A 7 11.81 12.58 -18.69
CA ILE A 7 11.93 11.40 -17.82
C ILE A 7 12.51 11.81 -16.46
N PHE A 8 13.56 12.64 -16.45
CA PHE A 8 14.10 13.20 -15.20
C PHE A 8 13.06 14.03 -14.43
N GLY A 9 12.27 14.84 -15.13
CA GLY A 9 11.15 15.59 -14.55
C GLY A 9 10.09 14.68 -13.91
N ALA A 10 9.69 13.61 -14.61
CA ALA A 10 8.71 12.64 -14.09
C ALA A 10 9.22 11.86 -12.87
N VAL A 11 10.49 11.46 -12.86
CA VAL A 11 11.13 10.78 -11.72
C VAL A 11 11.22 11.69 -10.49
N ALA A 12 11.59 12.97 -10.69
CA ALA A 12 11.64 13.96 -9.62
C ALA A 12 10.24 14.25 -9.05
N ALA A 13 9.23 14.37 -9.92
CA ALA A 13 7.84 14.55 -9.52
C ALA A 13 7.36 13.36 -8.68
N THR A 14 7.59 12.13 -9.13
CA THR A 14 7.21 10.92 -8.38
C THR A 14 7.93 10.81 -7.03
N SER A 15 9.22 11.17 -6.97
CA SER A 15 10.00 11.14 -5.72
C SER A 15 9.47 12.15 -4.69
N SER A 16 9.12 13.36 -5.13
CA SER A 16 8.51 14.37 -4.26
C SER A 16 7.11 13.96 -3.79
N LEU A 17 6.35 13.29 -4.66
CA LEU A 17 5.06 12.71 -4.31
C LEU A 17 5.19 11.59 -3.27
N LEU A 18 6.16 10.70 -3.42
CA LEU A 18 6.48 9.66 -2.45
C LEU A 18 6.80 10.25 -1.07
N ALA A 19 7.60 11.32 -1.03
CA ALA A 19 7.89 12.04 0.21
C ALA A 19 6.62 12.66 0.83
N SER A 20 5.75 13.24 0.00
CA SER A 20 4.50 13.87 0.44
C SER A 20 3.49 12.84 0.97
N ALA A 21 3.34 11.71 0.29
CA ALA A 21 2.53 10.58 0.74
C ALA A 21 3.05 10.04 2.09
N SER A 22 4.37 9.85 2.21
CA SER A 22 5.00 9.37 3.44
C SER A 22 4.77 10.32 4.61
N LYS A 23 4.95 11.64 4.39
CA LYS A 23 4.70 12.67 5.39
C LYS A 23 3.24 12.69 5.82
N SER A 24 2.32 12.56 4.88
CA SER A 24 0.87 12.57 5.15
C SER A 24 0.42 11.33 5.91
N ALA A 25 0.90 10.14 5.52
CA ALA A 25 0.64 8.91 6.24
C ALA A 25 1.15 8.98 7.69
N LYS A 26 2.36 9.51 7.90
CA LYS A 26 2.92 9.75 9.24
C LYS A 26 2.10 10.77 10.04
N GLY A 27 1.70 11.89 9.42
CA GLY A 27 0.86 12.91 10.04
C GLY A 27 -0.49 12.35 10.49
N LEU A 28 -1.14 11.57 9.64
CA LEU A 28 -2.37 10.87 9.95
C LEU A 28 -2.17 9.86 11.10
N TYR A 29 -1.13 9.02 11.03
CA TYR A 29 -0.83 8.06 12.10
C TYR A 29 -0.66 8.73 13.45
N ASN A 30 0.07 9.86 13.50
CA ASN A 30 0.26 10.63 14.73
C ASN A 30 -1.06 11.22 15.24
N SER A 31 -1.89 11.75 14.33
CA SER A 31 -3.19 12.33 14.66
C SER A 31 -4.14 11.28 15.24
N ILE A 32 -4.15 10.07 14.65
CA ILE A 32 -4.93 8.96 15.18
C ILE A 32 -4.34 8.51 16.52
N SER A 33 -3.01 8.42 16.65
CA SER A 33 -2.31 7.80 17.78
C SER A 33 -2.57 8.39 19.15
N GLY A 34 -2.99 9.66 19.23
CA GLY A 34 -3.34 10.33 20.49
C GLY A 34 -4.66 9.88 21.09
N TYR A 35 -5.49 9.13 20.35
CA TYR A 35 -6.80 8.71 20.79
C TYR A 35 -6.72 7.50 21.75
N ARG A 36 -7.24 7.66 22.98
CA ARG A 36 -7.35 6.58 23.97
C ARG A 36 -8.79 6.05 23.96
N GLY A 37 -8.97 4.75 23.75
CA GLY A 37 -10.29 4.09 23.72
C GLY A 37 -10.85 3.85 22.32
N TYR A 38 -10.03 3.32 21.40
CA TYR A 38 -10.47 3.02 20.05
C TYR A 38 -11.56 1.94 20.03
N PRO A 39 -12.63 2.13 19.25
CA PRO A 39 -13.36 1.02 18.65
C PRO A 39 -12.45 0.26 17.70
N ASP A 40 -12.67 -1.05 17.53
CA ASP A 40 -11.86 -1.93 16.68
C ASP A 40 -11.60 -1.34 15.29
N THR A 41 -12.59 -0.67 14.69
CA THR A 41 -12.47 -0.02 13.37
C THR A 41 -11.36 1.03 13.28
N VAL A 42 -11.19 1.87 14.30
CA VAL A 42 -10.16 2.92 14.28
C VAL A 42 -8.78 2.33 14.58
N GLN A 43 -8.72 1.27 15.40
CA GLN A 43 -7.49 0.53 15.62
C GLN A 43 -7.02 -0.19 14.35
N SER A 44 -7.94 -0.83 13.62
CA SER A 44 -7.63 -1.44 12.31
C SER A 44 -7.22 -0.37 11.30
N LEU A 45 -7.89 0.80 11.25
CA LEU A 45 -7.44 1.93 10.42
C LEU A 45 -6.00 2.33 10.76
N LYS A 46 -5.67 2.48 12.05
CA LYS A 46 -4.31 2.82 12.49
C LYS A 46 -3.28 1.79 12.02
N THR A 47 -3.63 0.50 12.07
CA THR A 47 -2.78 -0.59 11.56
C THR A 47 -2.56 -0.44 10.05
N GLU A 48 -3.61 -0.16 9.29
CA GLU A 48 -3.49 0.03 7.84
C GLU A 48 -2.69 1.28 7.47
N VAL A 49 -2.89 2.40 8.17
CA VAL A 49 -2.07 3.62 7.99
C VAL A 49 -0.60 3.34 8.28
N TYR A 50 -0.30 2.62 9.36
CA TYR A 50 1.06 2.21 9.68
C TYR A 50 1.65 1.30 8.58
N GLY A 51 0.82 0.39 8.06
CA GLY A 51 1.19 -0.45 6.93
C GLY A 51 1.58 0.36 5.69
N VAL A 52 0.77 1.35 5.33
CA VAL A 52 1.06 2.31 4.24
C VAL A 52 2.37 3.05 4.52
N MET A 53 2.60 3.54 5.74
CA MET A 53 3.86 4.21 6.08
C MET A 53 5.08 3.34 5.83
N ILE A 54 5.03 2.07 6.23
CA ILE A 54 6.15 1.15 6.09
C ILE A 54 6.44 0.83 4.63
N VAL A 55 5.43 0.60 3.79
CA VAL A 55 5.67 0.37 2.35
C VAL A 55 6.26 1.61 1.67
N LEU A 56 5.76 2.81 2.00
CA LEU A 56 6.28 4.05 1.42
C LEU A 56 7.73 4.30 1.85
N GLN A 57 8.07 4.07 3.12
CA GLN A 57 9.46 4.15 3.60
C GLN A 57 10.38 3.14 2.91
N ARG A 58 9.88 1.95 2.60
CA ARG A 58 10.65 0.95 1.84
C ARG A 58 10.92 1.44 0.42
N ILE A 59 9.91 1.92 -0.30
CA ILE A 59 10.08 2.51 -1.64
C ILE A 59 11.12 3.63 -1.61
N GLN A 60 11.10 4.50 -0.58
CA GLN A 60 12.07 5.60 -0.46
C GLN A 60 13.53 5.16 -0.36
N LYS A 61 13.78 3.96 0.18
CA LYS A 61 15.12 3.39 0.31
C LYS A 61 15.53 2.59 -0.93
N MET A 62 14.58 2.24 -1.78
CA MET A 62 14.84 1.54 -3.04
C MET A 62 15.31 2.56 -4.07
N SER A 63 16.33 2.18 -4.82
CA SER A 63 16.53 2.78 -6.13
C SER A 63 15.52 2.08 -7.06
N LEU A 64 14.63 2.83 -7.71
CA LEU A 64 13.59 2.29 -8.60
C LEU A 64 13.76 2.92 -9.98
N ASP A 65 13.43 2.17 -11.03
CA ASP A 65 13.57 2.69 -12.39
C ASP A 65 12.39 3.60 -12.71
N GLY A 66 12.57 4.43 -13.75
CA GLY A 66 11.54 5.39 -14.14
C GLY A 66 10.20 4.75 -14.51
N ASN A 67 10.19 3.50 -14.99
CA ASN A 67 8.94 2.82 -15.37
C ASN A 67 8.18 2.36 -14.13
N VAL A 68 8.88 1.75 -13.16
CA VAL A 68 8.29 1.35 -11.88
C VAL A 68 7.78 2.57 -11.10
N LEU A 69 8.53 3.67 -11.11
CA LEU A 69 8.10 4.92 -10.51
C LEU A 69 6.82 5.46 -11.18
N ALA A 70 6.74 5.45 -12.51
CA ALA A 70 5.54 5.86 -13.23
C ALA A 70 4.32 4.94 -12.95
N GLU A 71 4.56 3.64 -12.69
CA GLU A 71 3.50 2.72 -12.27
C GLU A 71 3.03 2.98 -10.83
N LEU A 72 3.92 3.41 -9.94
CA LEU A 72 3.61 3.74 -8.55
C LEU A 72 2.96 5.13 -8.41
N GLU A 73 3.28 6.09 -9.26
CA GLU A 73 2.80 7.48 -9.19
C GLU A 73 1.30 7.63 -8.87
N PRO A 74 0.36 7.01 -9.60
CA PRO A 74 -1.08 7.15 -9.30
C PRO A 74 -1.44 6.62 -7.91
N ILE A 75 -0.81 5.54 -7.47
CA ILE A 75 -1.06 4.91 -6.17
C ILE A 75 -0.49 5.79 -5.05
N LEU A 76 0.70 6.37 -5.25
CA LEU A 76 1.32 7.32 -4.33
C LEU A 76 0.46 8.59 -4.18
N LYS A 77 -0.10 9.09 -5.29
CA LYS A 77 -1.02 10.23 -5.28
C LYS A 77 -2.26 9.92 -4.47
N ALA A 78 -2.86 8.76 -4.68
CA ALA A 78 -4.05 8.35 -3.93
C ALA A 78 -3.77 8.11 -2.45
N CYS A 79 -2.61 7.53 -2.10
CA CYS A 79 -2.16 7.43 -0.71
C CYS A 79 -2.06 8.81 -0.05
N TYR A 80 -1.48 9.78 -0.76
CA TYR A 80 -1.39 11.16 -0.30
C TYR A 80 -2.78 11.78 -0.08
N VAL A 81 -3.67 11.71 -1.07
CA VAL A 81 -5.04 12.26 -0.99
C VAL A 81 -5.82 11.61 0.16
N ALA A 82 -5.78 10.29 0.28
CA ALA A 82 -6.44 9.54 1.34
C ALA A 82 -5.93 9.92 2.74
N CYS A 83 -4.61 9.92 2.93
CA CYS A 83 -4.02 10.20 4.23
C CYS A 83 -4.19 11.66 4.63
N SER A 84 -3.91 12.60 3.71
CA SER A 84 -4.01 14.04 3.99
C SER A 84 -5.46 14.49 4.19
N GLY A 85 -6.40 13.97 3.40
CA GLY A 85 -7.82 14.33 3.51
C GLY A 85 -8.42 13.90 4.84
N LEU A 86 -8.17 12.66 5.30
CA LEU A 86 -8.62 12.25 6.63
C LEU A 86 -7.92 13.05 7.73
N GLN A 87 -6.62 13.31 7.60
CA GLN A 87 -5.90 14.13 8.59
C GLN A 87 -6.53 15.51 8.72
N GLN A 88 -6.89 16.15 7.61
CA GLN A 88 -7.59 17.43 7.62
C GLN A 88 -9.00 17.33 8.24
N ALA A 89 -9.73 16.25 8.00
CA ALA A 89 -11.04 16.03 8.63
C ALA A 89 -10.93 15.93 10.16
N ILE A 90 -9.91 15.21 10.65
CA ILE A 90 -9.59 15.11 12.09
C ILE A 90 -9.25 16.48 12.67
N ILE A 91 -8.39 17.25 11.99
CA ILE A 91 -7.99 18.60 12.42
C ILE A 91 -9.21 19.52 12.52
N LYS A 92 -10.04 19.60 11.46
CA LYS A 92 -11.26 20.41 11.44
C LYS A 92 -12.24 20.03 12.55
N CYS A 93 -12.39 18.73 12.82
CA CYS A 93 -13.22 18.25 13.92
C CYS A 93 -12.65 18.65 15.29
N THR A 94 -11.33 18.57 15.46
CA THR A 94 -10.64 18.97 16.69
C THR A 94 -10.78 20.47 16.96
N GLU A 95 -10.61 21.30 15.93
CA GLU A 95 -10.78 22.76 16.01
C GLU A 95 -12.22 23.14 16.40
N ARG A 96 -13.23 22.52 15.75
CA ARG A 96 -14.65 22.75 16.07
C ARG A 96 -15.00 22.39 17.52
N ASN A 97 -14.28 21.44 18.11
CA ASN A 97 -14.49 20.98 19.48
C ASN A 97 -13.54 21.65 20.50
N GLY A 98 -13.02 22.84 20.19
CA GLY A 98 -12.19 23.61 21.12
C GLY A 98 -10.84 22.95 21.45
N GLY A 99 -10.26 22.23 20.49
CA GLY A 99 -8.99 21.51 20.67
C GLY A 99 -9.14 20.10 21.25
N ARG A 100 -10.38 19.67 21.58
CA ARG A 100 -10.64 18.30 22.03
C ARG A 100 -10.59 17.34 20.83
N GLN A 101 -9.88 16.23 21.01
CA GLN A 101 -9.83 15.14 20.03
C GLN A 101 -11.24 14.66 19.64
N PRO A 102 -11.47 14.20 18.39
CA PRO A 102 -12.77 13.75 17.93
C PRO A 102 -13.33 12.62 18.80
N SER A 103 -14.56 12.74 19.29
CA SER A 103 -15.23 11.65 20.02
C SER A 103 -15.53 10.46 19.11
N PHE A 104 -15.90 9.31 19.69
CA PHE A 104 -16.28 8.14 18.89
C PHE A 104 -17.42 8.46 17.91
N GLN A 105 -18.42 9.22 18.36
CA GLN A 105 -19.52 9.63 17.49
C GLN A 105 -19.04 10.54 16.36
N ASP A 106 -18.03 11.37 16.60
CA ASP A 106 -17.46 12.22 15.56
C ASP A 106 -16.76 11.38 14.49
N TRP A 107 -16.01 10.35 14.90
CA TRP A 107 -15.41 9.39 13.98
C TRP A 107 -16.48 8.65 13.16
N VAL A 108 -17.53 8.12 13.77
CA VAL A 108 -18.62 7.45 13.04
C VAL A 108 -19.27 8.38 12.01
N LYS A 109 -19.36 9.68 12.31
CA LYS A 109 -19.93 10.70 11.42
C LYS A 109 -18.91 11.26 10.41
N MET A 110 -17.62 10.95 10.54
CA MET A 110 -16.63 11.39 9.56
C MET A 110 -16.83 10.62 8.26
N GLU A 111 -17.27 11.35 7.25
CA GLU A 111 -17.27 10.88 5.88
C GLU A 111 -15.98 11.31 5.19
N PHE A 112 -15.35 10.38 4.47
CA PHE A 112 -14.22 10.63 3.61
C PHE A 112 -14.56 10.19 2.18
N LEU A 113 -14.51 11.12 1.22
CA LEU A 113 -14.88 10.88 -0.19
C LEU A 113 -16.26 10.22 -0.38
N GLY A 114 -17.19 10.45 0.55
CA GLY A 114 -18.52 9.82 0.55
C GLY A 114 -18.58 8.41 1.13
N GLY A 115 -17.51 7.94 1.77
CA GLY A 115 -17.43 6.68 2.50
C GLY A 115 -17.16 6.87 4.00
N THR A 116 -17.37 5.80 4.75
CA THR A 116 -17.10 5.68 6.19
C THR A 116 -15.61 5.47 6.47
N ILE A 117 -15.22 5.53 7.75
CA ILE A 117 -13.87 5.10 8.21
C ILE A 117 -13.54 3.68 7.74
N SER A 118 -14.51 2.78 7.75
CA SER A 118 -14.32 1.40 7.29
C SER A 118 -13.96 1.36 5.80
N ASP A 119 -14.58 2.21 4.98
CA ASP A 119 -14.28 2.31 3.56
C ASP A 119 -12.87 2.85 3.32
N LEU A 120 -12.45 3.85 4.09
CA LEU A 120 -11.09 4.37 4.04
C LEU A 120 -10.06 3.34 4.50
N LYS A 121 -10.36 2.56 5.54
CA LYS A 121 -9.49 1.46 5.97
C LYS A 121 -9.28 0.44 4.84
N GLU A 122 -10.36 -0.01 4.18
CA GLU A 122 -10.25 -0.93 3.05
C GLU A 122 -9.51 -0.30 1.86
N THR A 123 -9.68 1.01 1.64
CA THR A 123 -8.95 1.78 0.63
C THR A 123 -7.44 1.77 0.87
N LEU A 124 -7.02 2.13 2.08
CA LEU A 124 -5.60 2.14 2.46
C LEU A 124 -5.00 0.73 2.42
N LYS A 125 -5.79 -0.28 2.82
CA LYS A 125 -5.40 -1.68 2.69
C LYS A 125 -5.15 -2.06 1.23
N GLY A 126 -6.07 -1.74 0.33
CA GLY A 126 -5.92 -1.99 -1.10
C GLY A 126 -4.66 -1.34 -1.69
N TYR A 127 -4.38 -0.08 -1.35
CA TYR A 127 -3.16 0.60 -1.80
C TYR A 127 -1.88 -0.02 -1.24
N LYS A 128 -1.87 -0.34 0.06
CA LYS A 128 -0.74 -1.02 0.72
C LYS A 128 -0.45 -2.36 0.05
N ASP A 129 -1.47 -3.20 -0.13
CA ASP A 129 -1.36 -4.53 -0.70
C ASP A 129 -0.94 -4.44 -2.18
N THR A 130 -1.44 -3.47 -2.94
CA THR A 130 -1.02 -3.21 -4.33
C THR A 130 0.45 -2.80 -4.43
N ILE A 131 0.91 -1.88 -3.57
CA ILE A 131 2.32 -1.48 -3.52
C ILE A 131 3.20 -2.70 -3.22
N ALA A 132 2.80 -3.51 -2.25
CA ALA A 132 3.49 -4.76 -1.90
C ALA A 132 3.62 -5.70 -3.12
N ILE A 133 2.51 -5.84 -3.86
CA ILE A 133 2.45 -6.64 -5.08
C ILE A 133 3.41 -6.07 -6.13
N ILE A 134 3.37 -4.78 -6.45
CA ILE A 134 4.28 -4.18 -7.44
C ILE A 134 5.74 -4.50 -7.08
N ILE A 135 6.16 -4.18 -5.85
CA ILE A 135 7.53 -4.40 -5.37
C ILE A 135 7.95 -5.87 -5.47
N THR A 136 7.05 -6.79 -5.10
CA THR A 136 7.34 -8.23 -5.13
C THR A 136 7.44 -8.73 -6.57
N SER A 137 6.58 -8.26 -7.48
CA SER A 137 6.54 -8.70 -8.87
C SER A 137 7.77 -8.29 -9.68
N ILE A 138 8.41 -7.19 -9.31
CA ILE A 138 9.64 -6.70 -9.96
C ILE A 138 10.92 -7.24 -9.31
N ASN A 139 10.79 -8.01 -8.22
CA ASN A 139 11.94 -8.52 -7.50
C ASN A 139 12.66 -9.63 -8.31
N ASN A 140 13.98 -9.53 -8.41
CA ASN A 140 14.81 -10.50 -9.14
C ASN A 140 14.82 -11.90 -8.50
N ASN A 141 14.55 -12.02 -7.20
CA ASN A 141 14.45 -13.29 -6.49
C ASN A 141 13.08 -13.97 -6.69
N LEU A 142 12.17 -13.39 -7.50
CA LEU A 142 10.88 -14.02 -7.80
C LEU A 142 11.06 -15.42 -8.41
N GLY A 143 12.07 -15.63 -9.25
CA GLY A 143 12.42 -16.94 -9.83
C GLY A 143 12.98 -17.96 -8.82
N GLN A 144 13.38 -17.51 -7.63
CA GLN A 144 13.87 -18.37 -6.54
C GLN A 144 12.75 -18.75 -5.56
N MET A 145 11.54 -18.24 -5.74
CA MET A 145 10.40 -18.61 -4.90
C MET A 145 9.95 -20.06 -5.17
N THR A 146 9.51 -20.73 -4.12
CA THR A 146 8.91 -22.07 -4.24
C THR A 146 7.54 -22.01 -4.91
N LEU A 147 7.06 -23.13 -5.48
CA LEU A 147 5.71 -23.19 -6.07
C LEU A 147 4.60 -22.82 -5.07
N CYS A 148 4.73 -23.21 -3.80
CA CYS A 148 3.79 -22.81 -2.75
C CYS A 148 3.82 -21.29 -2.52
N GLN A 149 5.02 -20.71 -2.50
CA GLN A 149 5.22 -19.28 -2.35
C GLN A 149 4.63 -18.47 -3.53
N LEU A 150 4.75 -18.97 -4.76
CA LEU A 150 4.13 -18.36 -5.93
C LEU A 150 2.60 -18.48 -5.89
N ALA A 151 2.06 -19.61 -5.42
CA ALA A 151 0.63 -19.82 -5.27
C ALA A 151 0.00 -18.92 -4.19
N ASP A 152 0.68 -18.72 -3.05
CA ASP A 152 0.23 -17.78 -2.02
C ASP A 152 0.17 -16.35 -2.54
N TYR A 153 1.18 -15.96 -3.33
CA TYR A 153 1.23 -14.63 -3.93
C TYR A 153 0.17 -14.43 -5.02
N GLN A 154 -0.16 -15.47 -5.81
CA GLN A 154 -1.32 -15.45 -6.71
C GLN A 154 -2.65 -15.26 -5.95
N ARG A 155 -2.80 -15.90 -4.79
CA ARG A 155 -3.99 -15.72 -3.93
C ARG A 155 -4.10 -14.30 -3.43
N GLU A 156 -3.00 -13.69 -2.98
CA GLU A 156 -2.96 -12.31 -2.51
C GLU A 156 -3.34 -11.30 -3.62
N ILE A 157 -2.90 -11.55 -4.86
CA ILE A 157 -3.31 -10.76 -6.02
C ILE A 157 -4.82 -10.87 -6.26
N ALA A 158 -5.39 -12.08 -6.18
CA ALA A 158 -6.82 -12.30 -6.34
C ALA A 158 -7.64 -11.60 -5.23
N ASP A 159 -7.22 -11.75 -3.98
CA ASP A 159 -7.87 -11.13 -2.81
C ASP A 159 -7.81 -9.59 -2.89
N THR A 160 -6.66 -9.04 -3.34
CA THR A 160 -6.48 -7.60 -3.52
C THR A 160 -7.36 -7.08 -4.65
N ASN A 161 -7.41 -7.77 -5.79
CA ASN A 161 -8.29 -7.39 -6.90
C ASN A 161 -9.78 -7.42 -6.53
N ALA A 162 -10.22 -8.44 -5.79
CA ALA A 162 -11.61 -8.51 -5.31
C ALA A 162 -11.96 -7.31 -4.42
N ARG A 163 -11.05 -6.94 -3.51
CA ARG A 163 -11.20 -5.78 -2.62
C ARG A 163 -11.26 -4.46 -3.40
N LEU A 164 -10.35 -4.28 -4.35
CA LEU A 164 -10.30 -3.08 -5.21
C LEU A 164 -11.57 -2.95 -6.06
N ALA A 165 -12.09 -4.07 -6.61
CA ALA A 165 -13.34 -4.07 -7.36
C ALA A 165 -14.54 -3.66 -6.48
N GLU A 166 -14.62 -4.20 -5.25
CA GLU A 166 -15.65 -3.79 -4.29
C GLU A 166 -15.53 -2.29 -3.95
N GLN A 167 -14.31 -1.80 -3.73
CA GLN A 167 -14.05 -0.39 -3.48
C GLN A 167 -14.48 0.49 -4.67
N LEU A 168 -14.17 0.09 -5.91
CA LEU A 168 -14.60 0.81 -7.12
C LEU A 168 -16.13 0.91 -7.19
N HIS A 169 -16.84 -0.18 -6.89
CA HIS A 169 -18.30 -0.15 -6.81
C HIS A 169 -18.83 0.82 -5.75
N ARG A 170 -18.14 0.95 -4.60
CA ARG A 170 -18.51 1.91 -3.55
C ARG A 170 -18.26 3.35 -3.98
N VAL A 171 -17.11 3.62 -4.58
CA VAL A 171 -16.74 4.96 -5.08
C VAL A 171 -17.67 5.40 -6.23
N ASN A 172 -18.14 4.48 -7.07
CA ASN A 172 -19.08 4.78 -8.16
C ASN A 172 -20.55 4.90 -7.73
N ARG A 173 -20.91 4.63 -6.46
CA ARG A 173 -22.30 4.68 -6.00
C ARG A 173 -22.87 6.11 -6.10
N PRO A 174 -24.11 6.34 -6.54
CA PRO A 174 -24.69 7.69 -6.59
C PRO A 174 -24.56 8.43 -5.24
N PRO A 175 -24.11 9.69 -5.23
CA PRO A 175 -23.90 10.43 -4.00
C PRO A 175 -25.25 10.78 -3.36
N ALA A 176 -25.59 10.14 -2.23
CA ALA A 176 -26.76 10.59 -1.47
C ALA A 176 -26.53 11.99 -0.87
N LYS A 177 -25.29 12.29 -0.42
CA LYS A 177 -24.84 13.59 0.15
C LYS A 177 -23.30 13.76 0.13
N ARG A 178 -22.62 13.65 -1.02
CA ARG A 178 -21.14 13.82 -1.02
C ARG A 178 -20.75 15.30 -0.91
N GLN A 179 -19.94 15.61 0.09
CA GLN A 179 -19.27 16.90 0.25
C GLN A 179 -17.85 16.89 -0.36
N ALA A 180 -17.47 15.78 -1.01
CA ALA A 180 -16.16 15.60 -1.64
C ALA A 180 -16.16 16.12 -3.07
N ASP A 181 -15.05 16.77 -3.45
CA ASP A 181 -14.86 17.33 -4.77
C ASP A 181 -14.84 16.21 -5.83
N GLN A 182 -15.54 16.44 -6.96
CA GLN A 182 -15.63 15.50 -8.08
C GLN A 182 -14.24 15.08 -8.61
N GLU A 183 -13.26 15.96 -8.48
CA GLU A 183 -11.88 15.70 -8.88
C GLU A 183 -11.21 14.66 -7.98
N SER A 184 -11.34 14.77 -6.65
CA SER A 184 -10.78 13.77 -5.72
C SER A 184 -11.43 12.40 -5.86
N ILE A 185 -12.71 12.34 -6.24
CA ILE A 185 -13.40 11.08 -6.54
C ILE A 185 -12.76 10.43 -7.78
N LYS A 186 -12.60 11.19 -8.88
CA LYS A 186 -11.94 10.70 -10.09
C LYS A 186 -10.50 10.25 -9.85
N GLU A 187 -9.75 10.97 -9.02
CA GLU A 187 -8.39 10.58 -8.66
C GLU A 187 -8.35 9.23 -7.92
N VAL A 188 -9.31 8.98 -7.03
CA VAL A 188 -9.42 7.69 -6.34
C VAL A 188 -9.89 6.58 -7.29
N GLU A 189 -10.83 6.86 -8.19
CA GLU A 189 -11.26 5.90 -9.22
C GLU A 189 -10.10 5.49 -10.14
N ASP A 190 -9.36 6.47 -10.70
CA ASP A 190 -8.19 6.20 -11.54
C ASP A 190 -7.15 5.39 -10.78
N ALA A 191 -6.88 5.74 -9.52
CA ALA A 191 -5.94 4.99 -8.70
C ALA A 191 -6.38 3.54 -8.44
N ILE A 192 -7.67 3.28 -8.21
CA ILE A 192 -8.18 1.91 -8.06
C ILE A 192 -7.98 1.13 -9.36
N LEU A 193 -8.31 1.73 -10.51
CA LEU A 193 -8.11 1.10 -11.82
C LEU A 193 -6.62 0.80 -12.08
N ARG A 194 -5.73 1.73 -11.72
CA ARG A 194 -4.27 1.54 -11.80
C ARG A 194 -3.78 0.43 -10.87
N CYS A 195 -4.36 0.31 -9.67
CA CYS A 195 -4.04 -0.78 -8.75
C CYS A 195 -4.44 -2.15 -9.34
N MET A 196 -5.63 -2.24 -9.94
CA MET A 196 -6.10 -3.47 -10.58
C MET A 196 -5.22 -3.85 -11.77
N GLU A 197 -4.82 -2.89 -12.60
CA GLU A 197 -3.91 -3.11 -13.71
C GLU A 197 -2.52 -3.57 -13.23
N ALA A 198 -1.99 -2.99 -12.16
CA ALA A 198 -0.74 -3.44 -11.55
C ALA A 198 -0.84 -4.87 -11.00
N CYS A 199 -1.95 -5.21 -10.33
CA CYS A 199 -2.22 -6.56 -9.85
C CYS A 199 -2.30 -7.57 -11.02
N ARG A 200 -2.93 -7.18 -12.14
CA ARG A 200 -2.99 -8.00 -13.36
C ARG A 200 -1.60 -8.23 -13.95
N LYS A 201 -0.79 -7.19 -14.09
CA LYS A 201 0.61 -7.28 -14.56
C LYS A 201 1.44 -8.21 -13.68
N ALA A 202 1.36 -8.05 -12.37
CA ALA A 202 2.04 -8.91 -11.41
C ALA A 202 1.61 -10.38 -11.56
N GLY A 203 0.31 -10.63 -11.75
CA GLY A 203 -0.22 -11.96 -12.01
C GLY A 203 0.38 -12.61 -13.25
N SER A 204 0.48 -11.87 -14.36
CA SER A 204 1.13 -12.33 -15.59
C SER A 204 2.63 -12.63 -15.38
N THR A 205 3.33 -11.81 -14.60
CA THR A 205 4.74 -12.03 -14.29
C THR A 205 4.96 -13.34 -13.52
N ILE A 206 4.12 -13.62 -12.53
CA ILE A 206 4.19 -14.87 -11.75
C ILE A 206 3.92 -16.09 -12.61
N GLU A 207 2.89 -16.04 -13.45
CA GLU A 207 2.53 -17.18 -14.29
C GLU A 207 3.68 -17.53 -15.25
N ARG A 208 4.33 -16.51 -15.82
CA ARG A 208 5.54 -16.69 -16.62
C ARG A 208 6.66 -17.36 -15.82
N VAL A 209 6.96 -16.86 -14.62
CA VAL A 209 8.01 -17.46 -13.76
C VAL A 209 7.68 -18.91 -13.41
N ARG A 210 6.41 -19.20 -13.07
CA ARG A 210 5.96 -20.55 -12.74
C ARG A 210 6.13 -21.50 -13.92
N GLN A 211 5.78 -21.06 -15.12
CA GLN A 211 5.96 -21.84 -16.34
C GLN A 211 7.44 -22.10 -16.62
N GLU A 212 8.30 -21.08 -16.50
CA GLU A 212 9.75 -21.21 -16.66
C GLU A 212 10.36 -22.20 -15.63
N SER A 213 9.93 -22.15 -14.37
CA SER A 213 10.37 -23.10 -13.33
C SER A 213 9.91 -24.54 -13.61
N PHE A 214 8.71 -24.71 -14.18
CA PHE A 214 8.19 -26.03 -14.56
C PHE A 214 8.97 -26.61 -15.74
N GLU A 215 9.21 -25.81 -16.78
CA GLU A 215 10.00 -26.20 -17.96
C GLU A 215 11.44 -26.56 -17.58
N ALA A 216 12.07 -25.80 -16.68
CA ALA A 216 13.41 -26.11 -16.15
C ALA A 216 13.45 -27.45 -15.38
N SER A 217 12.39 -27.76 -14.61
CA SER A 217 12.28 -29.02 -13.87
C SER A 217 12.07 -30.24 -14.77
N THR A 218 11.45 -30.06 -15.93
CA THR A 218 11.27 -31.13 -16.94
C THR A 218 12.50 -31.39 -17.80
N ARG A 219 13.44 -30.44 -17.86
CA ARG A 219 14.72 -30.53 -18.59
C ARG A 219 15.88 -30.79 -17.62
N THR A 220 15.89 -31.91 -16.90
CA THR A 220 17.07 -32.25 -16.10
C THR A 220 18.23 -32.62 -17.02
N GLY A 221 19.24 -31.76 -17.04
CA GLY A 221 20.49 -31.96 -17.78
C GLY A 221 21.42 -30.74 -17.86
N THR A 222 21.12 -29.61 -17.21
CA THR A 222 22.12 -28.58 -16.85
C THR A 222 21.47 -27.58 -15.90
N GLU A 223 22.10 -27.31 -14.76
CA GLU A 223 21.73 -26.20 -13.86
C GLU A 223 21.83 -24.87 -14.62
N GLN A 224 20.74 -24.44 -15.25
CA GLN A 224 20.64 -23.09 -15.77
C GLN A 224 19.75 -22.29 -14.83
N SER A 225 20.43 -21.54 -13.96
CA SER A 225 19.88 -20.42 -13.19
C SER A 225 18.87 -19.64 -14.04
N VAL A 226 17.59 -19.75 -13.67
CA VAL A 226 16.48 -18.99 -14.26
C VAL A 226 16.81 -17.51 -14.14
N THR A 227 17.30 -16.92 -15.23
CA THR A 227 17.81 -15.55 -15.23
C THR A 227 16.63 -14.62 -15.43
N ALA A 228 15.95 -14.25 -14.35
CA ALA A 228 15.06 -13.10 -14.36
C ALA A 228 15.92 -11.84 -14.62
N ARG A 229 15.84 -11.30 -15.83
CA ARG A 229 16.72 -10.22 -16.27
C ARG A 229 16.18 -8.85 -15.80
N ARG A 230 16.84 -8.34 -14.72
CA ARG A 230 16.93 -6.95 -14.16
C ARG A 230 15.60 -6.43 -13.58
N ILE A 231 15.54 -5.72 -12.44
CA ILE A 231 16.27 -4.50 -12.02
C ILE A 231 16.24 -4.48 -10.46
N TRP A 232 17.33 -4.13 -9.74
CA TRP A 232 17.43 -3.93 -8.26
C TRP A 232 17.88 -5.09 -7.35
N GLN A 233 18.80 -4.78 -6.41
CA GLN A 233 19.22 -5.66 -5.32
C GLN A 233 18.32 -5.42 -4.11
N MET A 234 17.29 -6.26 -3.93
CA MET A 234 16.52 -6.32 -2.70
C MET A 234 17.08 -7.49 -1.88
N THR A 235 17.41 -7.27 -0.60
CA THR A 235 17.94 -8.35 0.24
C THR A 235 16.85 -9.40 0.51
N ASP A 236 17.22 -10.65 0.77
CA ASP A 236 16.26 -11.67 1.21
C ASP A 236 15.54 -11.27 2.51
N GLU A 237 16.19 -10.45 3.35
CA GLU A 237 15.61 -9.86 4.54
C GLU A 237 14.51 -8.83 4.19
N ASP A 238 14.73 -8.00 3.17
CA ASP A 238 13.72 -7.08 2.67
C ASP A 238 12.52 -7.80 2.07
N LEU A 239 12.75 -8.87 1.32
CA LEU A 239 11.70 -9.71 0.76
C LEU A 239 10.94 -10.45 1.87
N HIS A 240 11.65 -11.01 2.85
CA HIS A 240 11.05 -11.67 4.01
C HIS A 240 10.21 -10.70 4.83
N TYR A 241 10.69 -9.48 5.06
CA TYR A 241 9.94 -8.47 5.79
C TYR A 241 8.72 -8.02 5.00
N VAL A 242 8.86 -7.69 3.72
CA VAL A 242 7.73 -7.35 2.84
C VAL A 242 6.69 -8.46 2.87
N ARG A 243 7.11 -9.72 2.77
CA ARG A 243 6.20 -10.87 2.82
C ARG A 243 5.52 -11.04 4.19
N LYS A 244 6.30 -11.00 5.27
CA LYS A 244 5.82 -11.19 6.65
C LYS A 244 4.90 -10.05 7.10
N TYR A 245 5.21 -8.83 6.67
CA TYR A 245 4.54 -7.60 7.09
C TYR A 245 3.34 -7.25 6.21
N LEU A 246 3.39 -7.55 4.91
CA LEU A 246 2.35 -7.19 3.95
C LEU A 246 1.34 -8.31 3.73
N PHE A 247 1.76 -9.57 3.89
CA PHE A 247 0.88 -10.73 3.78
C PHE A 247 0.63 -11.45 5.10
N GLY A 248 1.23 -10.97 6.19
CA GLY A 248 0.84 -11.34 7.54
C GLY A 248 -0.55 -10.81 7.86
N ARG A 249 -1.53 -11.70 8.06
CA ARG A 249 -2.85 -11.36 8.64
C ARG A 249 -2.65 -10.45 9.87
N GLU A 250 -3.53 -9.45 10.05
CA GLU A 250 -3.48 -8.38 11.06
C GLU A 250 -2.98 -8.82 12.47
N LEU A 251 -3.22 -10.06 12.88
CA LEU A 251 -2.69 -10.64 14.11
C LEU A 251 -1.16 -10.57 14.25
N LYS A 252 -0.38 -10.84 13.19
CA LYS A 252 1.09 -10.81 13.28
C LYS A 252 1.65 -9.39 13.36
N LEU A 253 0.97 -8.41 12.76
CA LEU A 253 1.30 -7.00 12.88
C LEU A 253 1.09 -6.48 14.31
N LEU A 254 0.00 -6.92 14.96
CA LEU A 254 -0.25 -6.64 16.37
C LEU A 254 0.78 -7.30 17.28
N GLU A 255 1.20 -8.54 16.99
CA GLU A 255 2.26 -9.23 17.74
C GLU A 255 3.64 -8.61 17.57
N MET A 256 4.01 -8.19 16.35
CA MET A 256 5.27 -7.48 16.08
C MET A 256 5.30 -6.12 16.77
N LYS A 257 4.19 -5.37 16.72
CA LYS A 257 4.04 -4.11 17.46
C LYS A 257 4.13 -4.29 18.97
N LYS A 258 3.61 -5.41 19.49
CA LYS A 258 3.75 -5.77 20.91
C LYS A 258 5.21 -6.02 21.28
N ARG A 259 5.98 -6.70 20.43
CA ARG A 259 7.43 -6.91 20.63
C ARG A 259 8.25 -5.62 20.52
N GLU A 260 8.04 -4.80 19.50
CA GLU A 260 8.73 -3.50 19.36
C GLU A 260 8.38 -2.50 20.48
N SER A 261 7.21 -2.64 21.11
CA SER A 261 6.84 -1.84 22.29
C SER A 261 7.46 -2.39 23.57
N GLN A 262 7.75 -3.69 23.63
CA GLN A 262 8.49 -4.31 24.73
C GLN A 262 9.99 -4.04 24.63
N GLU A 263 10.59 -4.12 23.44
CA GLU A 263 12.03 -3.84 23.23
C GLU A 263 12.39 -2.38 23.54
N ARG A 264 11.55 -1.42 23.16
CA ARG A 264 11.72 0.00 23.54
C ARG A 264 11.53 0.31 25.03
N HIS A 265 10.98 -0.63 25.80
CA HIS A 265 10.90 -0.52 27.26
C HIS A 265 12.16 -1.06 27.95
N TRP A 266 12.95 -1.91 27.28
CA TRP A 266 14.20 -2.47 27.81
C TRP A 266 15.46 -1.67 27.45
N GLU A 267 15.44 -0.88 26.38
CA GLU A 267 16.56 0.00 25.98
C GLU A 267 16.54 1.40 26.61
N GLY A 268 15.63 1.61 27.58
CA GLY A 268 15.36 2.90 28.22
C GLY A 268 15.48 2.90 29.74
N ASP A 269 16.39 2.10 30.30
CA ASP A 269 16.88 2.18 31.69
C ASP A 269 18.41 2.26 31.70
#